data_AF-A0A7Y2NCD6-F1
#
_entry.id   AF-A0A7Y2NCD6-F1
#
_cell.length_a   1.000
_cell.length_b   1.000
_cell.length_c   1.000
_cell.angle_alpha   90.00
_cell.angle_beta   90.00
_cell.angle_gamma   90.00
#
_symmetry.space_group_name_H-M   'P 1'
#
loop_
_entity.id
_entity.type
_entity.pdbx_description
1 polymer ?
#
loop_
_entity_poly.entity_id
_entity_poly.type
_entity_poly.pdbx_seq_one_letter_code
_entity_poly.pdbx_strand_id
1 'polypeptide(L)'
;MSTYNVTAIIRSELLAQVELSLQELNIRGVSISTVKGYGESTNLANHDWTVRHARLEIFASHEMVDRIVGAIRSSACTNAAGDGIVAVMPVDRVVRIRTGAPFEARRPIPRSLPAVVNDRPRVPLFGVALAILIGVVVLCGFFAPIEHRLHLLSLALLLTLALTVLIGAYRAVSPRALPDDMNSERSAPVAPSANGDVNAPSQGAPS
;
A
#
# COMPACT_ATOMS: atom_id res chain seq x y z
N MET A 1 21.51 12.12 0.91
CA MET A 1 20.31 11.26 0.72
C MET A 1 19.86 10.82 2.10
N SER A 2 18.59 11.02 2.44
CA SER A 2 18.08 10.69 3.78
C SER A 2 17.84 9.19 3.87
N THR A 3 18.49 8.53 4.83
CA THR A 3 18.26 7.13 5.18
C THR A 3 17.23 7.05 6.29
N TYR A 4 16.39 6.03 6.24
CA TYR A 4 15.38 5.75 7.26
C TYR A 4 15.53 4.31 7.75
N ASN A 5 15.28 4.11 9.03
CA ASN A 5 15.06 2.80 9.62
C ASN A 5 13.55 2.54 9.64
N VAL A 6 13.11 1.55 8.87
CA VAL A 6 11.76 1.00 8.95
C VAL A 6 11.79 -0.17 9.91
N THR A 7 11.17 0.00 11.07
CA THR A 7 11.02 -1.03 12.09
C THR A 7 9.60 -1.55 12.09
N ALA A 8 9.41 -2.85 11.87
CA ALA A 8 8.11 -3.49 11.94
C ALA A 8 8.10 -4.51 13.08
N ILE A 9 7.07 -4.46 13.94
CA ILE A 9 6.78 -5.49 14.93
C ILE A 9 5.49 -6.16 14.46
N ILE A 10 5.55 -7.43 14.08
CA ILE A 10 4.43 -8.17 13.48
C ILE A 10 4.24 -9.52 14.17
N ARG A 11 3.11 -10.19 13.89
CA ARG A 11 2.93 -11.60 14.24
C ARG A 11 4.03 -12.48 13.66
N SER A 12 4.57 -13.37 14.47
CA SER A 12 5.69 -14.24 14.09
C SER A 12 5.31 -15.21 12.97
N GLU A 13 4.07 -15.68 12.96
CA GLU A 13 3.52 -16.59 11.94
C GLU A 13 3.43 -15.97 10.53
N LEU A 14 3.39 -14.64 10.41
CA LEU A 14 3.33 -13.93 9.13
C LEU A 14 4.71 -13.49 8.62
N LEU A 15 5.77 -13.74 9.38
CA LEU A 15 7.14 -13.34 9.01
C LEU A 15 7.54 -13.86 7.63
N ALA A 16 7.30 -15.15 7.36
CA ALA A 16 7.67 -15.76 6.09
C ALA A 16 6.98 -15.07 4.88
N GLN A 17 5.72 -14.66 5.04
CA GLN A 17 4.98 -13.96 3.98
C GLN A 17 5.53 -12.55 3.76
N VAL A 18 5.89 -11.85 4.83
CA VAL A 18 6.53 -10.52 4.76
C VAL A 18 7.90 -10.61 4.11
N GLU A 19 8.72 -11.61 4.45
CA GLU A 19 10.03 -11.83 3.83
C GLU A 19 9.92 -12.02 2.32
N LEU A 20 8.98 -12.84 1.86
CA LEU A 20 8.74 -13.04 0.43
C LEU A 20 8.36 -11.72 -0.27
N SER A 21 7.46 -10.92 0.30
CA SER A 21 7.06 -9.64 -0.28
C SER A 21 8.24 -8.64 -0.34
N LEU A 22 9.09 -8.61 0.68
CA LEU A 22 10.30 -7.78 0.69
C LEU A 22 11.33 -8.24 -0.36
N GLN A 23 11.46 -9.56 -0.58
CA GLN A 23 12.31 -10.12 -1.61
C GLN A 23 11.82 -9.76 -3.02
N GLU A 24 10.51 -9.74 -3.27
CA GLU A 24 9.91 -9.27 -4.53
C GLU A 24 10.23 -7.79 -4.80
N LEU A 25 10.31 -6.98 -3.75
CA LEU A 25 10.78 -5.59 -3.82
C LEU A 25 12.31 -5.45 -3.95
N ASN A 26 13.04 -6.56 -4.03
CA ASN A 26 14.49 -6.63 -4.11
C ASN A 26 15.21 -6.03 -2.88
N ILE A 27 14.57 -6.08 -1.71
CA ILE A 27 15.17 -5.73 -0.41
C ILE A 27 15.92 -6.97 0.10
N ARG A 28 17.25 -6.86 0.19
CA ARG A 28 18.14 -7.98 0.59
C ARG A 28 18.80 -7.81 1.95
N GLY A 29 18.61 -6.66 2.59
CA GLY A 29 19.16 -6.35 3.91
C GLY A 29 18.03 -6.13 4.91
N VAL A 30 17.77 -7.16 5.71
CA VAL A 30 16.77 -7.13 6.79
C VAL A 30 17.42 -7.74 8.02
N SER A 31 17.25 -7.09 9.17
CA SER A 31 17.62 -7.66 10.47
C SER A 31 16.35 -8.11 11.18
N ILE A 32 16.33 -9.35 11.66
CA ILE A 32 15.17 -9.96 12.29
C ILE A 32 15.54 -10.36 13.71
N SER A 33 14.68 -10.02 14.67
CA SER A 33 14.80 -10.42 16.06
C SER A 33 13.44 -10.87 16.59
N THR A 34 13.43 -11.82 17.52
CA THR A 34 12.23 -12.20 18.24
C THR A 34 12.08 -11.30 19.46
N VAL A 35 10.95 -10.62 19.58
CA VAL A 35 10.63 -9.77 20.72
C VAL A 35 9.41 -10.31 21.46
N LYS A 36 9.31 -9.97 22.75
CA LYS A 36 8.14 -10.25 23.56
C LYS A 36 7.49 -8.93 23.95
N GLY A 37 6.18 -8.85 23.86
CA GLY A 37 5.44 -7.64 24.18
C GLY A 37 3.98 -7.93 24.50
N TYR A 38 3.27 -6.87 24.83
CA TYR A 38 1.85 -6.85 25.13
C TYR A 38 1.23 -5.64 24.43
N GLY A 39 -0.03 -5.78 24.01
CA GLY A 39 -0.79 -4.73 23.34
C GLY A 39 -2.09 -4.40 24.07
N GLU A 40 -2.95 -3.62 23.42
CA GLU A 40 -4.16 -3.02 24.00
C GLU A 40 -5.21 -4.05 24.45
N SER A 41 -5.20 -5.27 23.89
CA SER A 41 -6.11 -6.36 24.27
C SER A 41 -5.40 -7.35 25.21
N THR A 42 -5.35 -7.04 26.50
CA THR A 42 -4.77 -7.93 27.51
C THR A 42 -5.85 -8.88 28.03
N ASN A 43 -5.74 -10.18 27.70
CA ASN A 43 -6.57 -11.20 28.33
C ASN A 43 -5.99 -11.50 29.72
N LEU A 44 -6.54 -10.89 30.78
CA LEU A 44 -6.06 -10.93 32.17
C LEU A 44 -6.03 -12.34 32.85
N ALA A 45 -6.21 -13.43 32.11
CA ALA A 45 -6.46 -14.76 32.68
C ALA A 45 -5.26 -15.73 32.66
N ASN A 46 -4.11 -15.39 32.07
CA ASN A 46 -2.96 -16.32 31.92
C ASN A 46 -1.66 -15.81 32.56
N HIS A 47 -0.86 -16.73 33.11
CA HIS A 47 0.36 -16.46 33.90
C HIS A 47 1.57 -15.97 33.06
N ASP A 48 1.54 -16.12 31.73
CA ASP A 48 2.49 -15.49 30.79
C ASP A 48 1.72 -14.50 29.90
N TRP A 49 1.87 -13.21 30.21
CA TRP A 49 1.14 -12.09 29.63
C TRP A 49 1.79 -11.55 28.35
N THR A 50 2.92 -12.13 27.92
CA THR A 50 3.70 -11.65 26.78
C THR A 50 3.56 -12.54 25.54
N VAL A 51 3.21 -11.93 24.41
CA VAL A 51 3.14 -12.61 23.10
C VAL A 51 4.47 -12.40 22.36
N ARG A 52 4.93 -13.45 21.66
CA ARG A 52 6.11 -13.38 20.81
C ARG A 52 5.78 -12.77 19.45
N HIS A 53 6.50 -11.70 19.12
CA HIS A 53 6.42 -11.03 17.83
C HIS A 53 7.76 -11.10 17.10
N ALA A 54 7.71 -10.97 15.78
CA ALA A 54 8.90 -10.75 14.96
C ALA A 54 9.13 -9.25 14.81
N ARG A 55 10.34 -8.78 15.13
CA ARG A 55 10.80 -7.42 14.87
C ARG A 55 11.73 -7.44 13.67
N LEU A 56 11.36 -6.70 12.62
CA LEU A 56 12.15 -6.48 11.42
C LEU A 56 12.70 -5.07 11.44
N GLU A 57 13.97 -4.91 11.06
CA GLU A 57 14.62 -3.61 10.88
C GLU A 57 15.23 -3.54 9.49
N ILE A 58 14.90 -2.46 8.76
CA ILE A 58 15.27 -2.28 7.36
C ILE A 58 15.75 -0.84 7.16
N PHE A 59 17.01 -0.70 6.72
CA PHE A 59 17.57 0.60 6.35
C PHE A 59 17.34 0.87 4.86
N ALA A 60 16.62 1.95 4.54
CA ALA A 60 16.22 2.27 3.18
C ALA A 60 16.31 3.77 2.87
N SER A 61 16.35 4.13 1.59
CA SER A 61 16.20 5.51 1.15
C SER A 61 14.75 5.97 1.27
N HIS A 62 14.53 7.28 1.43
CA HIS A 62 13.20 7.91 1.49
C HIS A 62 12.22 7.37 0.42
N GLU A 63 12.68 7.28 -0.83
CA GLU A 63 11.89 6.83 -1.99
C GLU A 63 11.34 5.39 -1.84
N MET A 64 11.95 4.56 -0.99
CA MET A 64 11.57 3.17 -0.78
C MET A 64 10.73 2.95 0.47
N VAL A 65 10.66 3.93 1.38
CA VAL A 65 9.96 3.80 2.67
C VAL A 65 8.51 3.38 2.46
N ASP A 66 7.75 4.13 1.65
CA ASP A 66 6.32 3.85 1.46
C ASP A 66 6.07 2.49 0.81
N ARG A 67 6.96 2.07 -0.10
CA ARG A 67 6.87 0.75 -0.75
C ARG A 67 7.12 -0.37 0.25
N ILE A 68 8.10 -0.21 1.15
CA ILE A 68 8.42 -1.18 2.18
C ILE A 68 7.28 -1.26 3.20
N VAL A 69 6.79 -0.12 3.69
CA VAL A 69 5.67 -0.06 4.63
C VAL A 69 4.41 -0.68 4.01
N GLY A 70 4.13 -0.38 2.74
CA GLY A 70 3.00 -0.94 2.00
C GLY A 70 3.07 -2.46 1.88
N ALA A 71 4.23 -3.02 1.55
CA ALA A 71 4.44 -4.47 1.47
C ALA A 71 4.32 -5.16 2.83
N ILE A 72 4.93 -4.61 3.88
CA ILE A 72 4.81 -5.16 5.23
C ILE A 72 3.34 -5.16 5.66
N ARG A 73 2.62 -4.06 5.45
CA ARG A 73 1.21 -3.94 5.79
C ARG A 73 0.35 -4.93 5.01
N SER A 74 0.51 -5.04 3.69
CA SER A 74 -0.31 -5.94 2.88
C SER A 74 -0.10 -7.41 3.22
N SER A 75 1.11 -7.80 3.62
CA SER A 75 1.45 -9.17 4.00
C SER A 75 1.15 -9.52 5.46
N ALA A 76 1.21 -8.55 6.39
CA ALA A 76 1.03 -8.79 7.81
C ALA A 76 -0.38 -8.50 8.34
N CYS A 77 -1.21 -7.75 7.58
CA CYS A 77 -2.55 -7.35 8.01
C CYS A 77 -3.56 -8.50 7.90
N THR A 78 -4.22 -8.85 9.01
CA THR A 78 -5.38 -9.75 9.03
C THR A 78 -6.66 -9.05 9.49
N ASN A 79 -6.58 -7.76 9.82
CA ASN A 79 -7.65 -6.97 10.43
C ASN A 79 -8.07 -7.49 11.82
N ALA A 80 -7.19 -8.21 12.50
CA ALA A 80 -7.41 -8.66 13.88
C ALA A 80 -6.56 -7.84 14.86
N ALA A 81 -6.93 -7.87 16.14
CA ALA A 81 -6.07 -7.32 17.18
C ALA A 81 -4.71 -8.04 17.17
N GLY A 82 -3.62 -7.29 17.34
CA GLY A 82 -2.26 -7.83 17.41
C GLY A 82 -1.54 -8.02 16.06
N ASP A 83 -2.05 -7.47 14.95
CA ASP A 83 -1.34 -7.41 13.66
C ASP A 83 0.07 -6.80 13.81
N GLY A 84 0.18 -5.81 14.70
CA GLY A 84 1.44 -5.16 15.07
C GLY A 84 1.52 -3.71 14.60
N ILE A 85 2.73 -3.16 14.55
CA ILE A 85 3.00 -1.77 14.17
C ILE A 85 4.21 -1.66 13.24
N VAL A 86 4.23 -0.60 12.43
CA VAL A 86 5.40 -0.22 11.63
C VAL A 86 5.76 1.22 11.97
N ALA A 87 7.01 1.43 12.37
CA ALA A 87 7.57 2.74 12.70
C ALA A 87 8.66 3.10 11.69
N VAL A 88 8.75 4.38 11.37
CA VAL A 88 9.77 4.92 10.46
C VAL A 88 10.53 6.00 11.20
N MET A 89 11.85 5.86 11.27
CA MET A 89 12.74 6.81 11.93
C MET A 89 13.83 7.30 10.98
N PRO A 90 14.15 8.60 10.96
CA PRO A 90 15.29 9.10 10.20
C PRO A 90 16.61 8.57 10.79
N VAL A 91 17.60 8.34 9.95
CA VAL A 91 18.94 7.86 10.34
C VAL A 91 20.00 8.76 9.74
N ASP A 92 20.81 9.37 10.61
CA ASP A 92 21.82 10.36 10.20
C ASP A 92 22.97 9.74 9.41
N ARG A 93 23.41 8.53 9.80
CA ARG A 93 24.55 7.86 9.17
C ARG A 93 24.45 6.35 9.30
N VAL A 94 24.71 5.66 8.19
CA VAL A 94 24.87 4.20 8.15
C VAL A 94 26.17 3.88 7.41
N VAL A 95 26.98 2.95 7.93
CA VAL A 95 28.32 2.61 7.41
C VAL A 95 28.45 1.11 7.23
N ARG A 96 29.06 0.68 6.13
CA ARG A 96 29.40 -0.74 5.90
C ARG A 96 30.71 -1.08 6.61
N ILE A 97 30.67 -1.95 7.62
CA ILE A 97 31.85 -2.34 8.42
C ILE A 97 33.02 -2.81 7.56
N ARG A 98 32.77 -3.69 6.58
CA ARG A 98 33.83 -4.28 5.74
C ARG A 98 34.62 -3.25 4.91
N THR A 99 33.99 -2.15 4.48
CA THR A 99 34.62 -1.19 3.56
C THR A 99 34.77 0.21 4.14
N GLY A 100 34.17 0.50 5.30
CA GLY A 100 34.06 1.86 5.85
C GLY A 100 33.23 2.83 5.00
N ALA A 101 32.70 2.37 3.86
CA ALA A 101 31.96 3.20 2.93
C ALA A 101 30.57 3.54 3.49
N PRO A 102 30.02 4.73 3.19
CA PRO A 102 28.64 5.05 3.47
C PRO A 102 27.70 3.98 2.92
N PHE A 103 26.70 3.60 3.71
CA PHE A 103 25.63 2.77 3.22
C PHE A 103 24.73 3.60 2.33
N GLU A 104 24.86 3.37 1.03
CA GLU A 104 23.88 3.82 0.07
C GLU A 104 22.86 2.69 -0.13
N ALA A 105 21.60 2.97 0.22
CA ALA A 105 20.49 2.12 -0.16
C ALA A 105 20.43 2.17 -1.69
N ARG A 106 20.75 1.05 -2.36
CA ARG A 106 20.69 1.00 -3.82
C ARG A 106 19.27 1.35 -4.22
N ARG A 107 19.12 2.37 -5.08
CA ARG A 107 17.87 2.60 -5.79
C ARG A 107 17.46 1.28 -6.46
N PRO A 108 16.16 0.96 -6.47
CA PRO A 108 15.69 -0.10 -7.36
C PRO A 108 16.22 0.23 -8.75
N ILE A 109 16.98 -0.69 -9.34
CA ILE A 109 17.35 -0.57 -10.74
C ILE A 109 16.01 -0.46 -11.45
N PRO A 110 15.71 0.65 -12.15
CA PRO A 110 14.52 0.67 -12.99
C PRO A 110 14.73 -0.48 -13.96
N ARG A 111 14.01 -1.58 -13.76
CA ARG A 111 13.80 -2.51 -14.85
C ARG A 111 13.04 -1.67 -15.85
N SER A 112 13.73 -1.12 -16.83
CA SER A 112 13.10 -0.79 -18.09
C SER A 112 12.73 -2.12 -18.75
N LEU A 113 11.76 -2.82 -18.16
CA LEU A 113 10.73 -3.39 -18.99
C LEU A 113 9.61 -2.34 -18.97
N PRO A 114 9.01 -2.01 -20.14
CA PRO A 114 7.81 -1.21 -20.16
C PRO A 114 6.86 -1.81 -19.13
N ALA A 115 6.16 -0.96 -18.38
CA ALA A 115 5.19 -1.43 -17.42
C ALA A 115 4.34 -2.51 -18.09
N VAL A 116 4.54 -3.78 -17.73
CA VAL A 116 3.45 -4.72 -17.74
C VAL A 116 2.64 -4.26 -16.55
N VAL A 117 1.90 -3.16 -16.78
CA VAL A 117 0.63 -2.91 -16.12
C VAL A 117 -0.04 -4.26 -16.24
N ASN A 118 -0.11 -4.96 -15.12
CA ASN A 118 -0.93 -6.15 -15.01
C ASN A 118 -2.37 -5.61 -14.96
N ASP A 119 -2.78 -5.02 -16.09
CA ASP A 119 -4.16 -4.96 -16.50
C ASP A 119 -4.50 -6.43 -16.58
N ARG A 120 -5.02 -6.99 -15.46
CA ARG A 120 -6.00 -8.06 -15.60
C ARG A 120 -6.87 -7.59 -16.74
N PRO A 121 -7.02 -8.34 -17.85
CA PRO A 121 -7.83 -7.86 -18.94
C PRO A 121 -9.14 -7.46 -18.28
N ARG A 122 -9.43 -6.16 -18.28
CA ARG A 122 -10.77 -5.68 -18.01
C ARG A 122 -11.50 -6.21 -19.21
N VAL A 123 -11.87 -7.49 -19.17
CA VAL A 123 -12.73 -8.09 -20.15
C VAL A 123 -13.88 -7.11 -20.19
N PRO A 124 -14.06 -6.38 -21.30
CA PRO A 124 -15.09 -5.38 -21.34
C PRO A 124 -16.35 -6.16 -20.98
N LEU A 125 -17.02 -5.77 -19.89
CA LEU A 125 -18.18 -6.51 -19.40
C LEU A 125 -19.21 -6.70 -20.54
N PHE A 126 -19.19 -5.78 -21.52
CA PHE A 126 -19.84 -5.86 -22.82
C PHE A 126 -19.54 -7.14 -23.62
N GLY A 127 -18.28 -7.61 -23.70
CA GLY A 127 -17.91 -8.83 -24.42
C GLY A 127 -18.47 -10.09 -23.77
N VAL A 128 -18.50 -10.14 -22.43
CA VAL A 128 -19.10 -11.27 -21.69
C VAL A 128 -20.63 -11.25 -21.84
N ALA A 129 -21.25 -10.08 -21.74
CA ALA A 129 -22.70 -9.93 -21.95
C ALA A 129 -23.13 -10.30 -23.38
N LEU A 130 -22.35 -9.91 -24.39
CA LEU A 130 -22.62 -10.23 -25.80
C LEU A 130 -22.50 -11.74 -26.07
N ALA A 131 -21.49 -12.42 -25.50
CA ALA A 131 -21.34 -13.86 -25.63
C ALA A 131 -22.50 -14.63 -24.97
N ILE A 132 -22.95 -14.19 -23.79
CA ILE A 132 -24.13 -14.76 -23.12
C ILE A 132 -25.39 -14.53 -23.97
N LEU A 133 -25.58 -13.33 -24.52
CA LEU A 133 -26.73 -13.01 -25.38
C LEU A 133 -26.77 -13.89 -26.63
N ILE A 134 -25.63 -14.06 -27.33
CA ILE A 134 -25.55 -14.94 -28.51
C ILE A 134 -25.89 -16.38 -28.11
N GLY A 135 -25.36 -16.86 -26.97
CA GLY A 135 -25.67 -18.20 -26.44
C GLY A 135 -27.16 -18.40 -26.16
N VAL A 136 -27.82 -17.44 -25.51
CA VAL A 136 -29.26 -17.51 -25.20
C VAL A 136 -30.11 -17.47 -26.46
N VAL A 137 -29.77 -16.62 -27.44
CA VAL A 137 -30.51 -16.53 -28.71
C VAL A 137 -30.37 -17.82 -29.52
N VAL A 138 -29.18 -18.40 -29.59
CA VAL A 138 -28.95 -19.69 -30.27
C VAL A 138 -29.69 -20.83 -29.57
N LEU A 139 -29.66 -20.89 -28.24
CA LEU A 139 -30.34 -21.92 -27.46
C LEU A 139 -31.87 -21.83 -27.60
N CYS A 140 -32.44 -20.62 -27.47
CA CYS A 140 -33.88 -20.39 -27.69
C CYS A 140 -34.30 -20.66 -29.14
N GLY A 141 -33.44 -20.36 -30.12
CA GLY A 141 -33.69 -20.62 -31.53
C GLY A 141 -33.59 -22.10 -31.93
N PHE A 142 -32.89 -22.94 -31.17
CA PHE A 142 -32.73 -24.36 -31.52
C PHE A 142 -33.78 -25.24 -30.83
N PHE A 143 -34.13 -24.97 -29.57
CA PHE A 143 -34.93 -25.89 -28.75
C PHE A 143 -36.41 -25.51 -28.56
N ALA A 144 -36.85 -24.30 -28.91
CA ALA A 144 -38.24 -23.89 -28.67
C ALA A 144 -39.22 -24.32 -29.80
N PRO A 145 -40.44 -24.81 -29.50
CA PRO A 145 -41.48 -25.06 -30.50
C PRO A 145 -41.96 -23.76 -31.16
N ILE A 146 -42.34 -23.84 -32.45
CA ILE A 146 -42.46 -22.71 -33.40
C ILE A 146 -43.43 -21.61 -32.93
N GLU A 147 -44.47 -21.96 -32.17
CA GLU A 147 -45.59 -21.06 -31.84
C GLU A 147 -45.26 -19.99 -30.78
N HIS A 148 -44.22 -20.19 -29.96
CA HIS A 148 -43.85 -19.24 -28.89
C HIS A 148 -42.50 -18.52 -29.10
N ARG A 149 -41.82 -18.79 -30.21
CA ARG A 149 -40.47 -18.27 -30.49
C ARG A 149 -40.39 -16.75 -30.50
N LEU A 150 -41.40 -16.08 -31.07
CA LEU A 150 -41.38 -14.62 -31.21
C LEU A 150 -41.54 -13.90 -29.86
N HIS A 151 -42.41 -14.42 -28.99
CA HIS A 151 -42.61 -13.87 -27.64
C HIS A 151 -41.37 -14.08 -26.76
N LEU A 152 -40.75 -15.26 -26.79
CA LEU A 152 -39.54 -15.54 -26.02
C LEU A 152 -38.34 -14.70 -26.48
N LEU A 153 -38.17 -14.50 -27.78
CA LEU A 153 -37.12 -13.63 -28.32
C LEU A 153 -37.34 -12.16 -27.92
N SER A 154 -38.58 -11.68 -27.94
CA SER A 154 -38.90 -10.31 -27.52
C SER A 154 -38.59 -10.07 -26.03
N LEU A 155 -38.88 -11.05 -25.18
CA LEU A 155 -38.66 -10.95 -23.73
C LEU A 155 -37.17 -11.03 -23.37
N ALA A 156 -36.41 -11.87 -24.08
CA ALA A 156 -34.96 -11.95 -23.92
C ALA A 156 -34.25 -10.64 -24.33
N LEU A 157 -34.69 -10.00 -25.42
CA LEU A 157 -34.16 -8.71 -25.85
C LEU A 157 -34.48 -7.59 -24.84
N LEU A 158 -35.69 -7.58 -24.29
CA LEU A 158 -36.10 -6.63 -23.25
C LEU A 158 -35.28 -6.77 -21.97
N LEU A 159 -35.08 -8.01 -21.49
CA LEU A 159 -34.33 -8.28 -20.27
C LEU A 159 -32.86 -7.84 -20.40
N THR A 160 -32.26 -8.08 -21.57
CA THR A 160 -30.87 -7.69 -21.83
C THR A 160 -30.68 -6.19 -21.96
N LEU A 161 -31.62 -5.48 -22.59
CA LEU A 161 -31.62 -4.02 -22.61
C LEU A 161 -31.75 -3.45 -21.19
N ALA A 162 -32.67 -3.97 -20.38
CA ALA A 162 -32.91 -3.54 -19.01
C ALA A 162 -31.67 -3.73 -18.11
N LEU A 163 -31.00 -4.89 -18.19
CA LEU A 163 -29.76 -5.14 -17.45
C LEU A 163 -28.64 -4.17 -17.86
N THR A 164 -28.53 -3.87 -19.16
CA THR A 164 -27.49 -2.97 -19.69
C THR A 164 -27.68 -1.54 -19.15
N VAL A 165 -28.92 -1.06 -19.12
CA VAL A 165 -29.27 0.25 -18.54
C VAL A 165 -29.00 0.25 -17.03
N LEU A 166 -29.38 -0.80 -16.31
CA LEU A 166 -29.17 -0.90 -14.87
C LEU A 166 -27.68 -0.90 -14.49
N ILE A 167 -26.84 -1.62 -15.24
CA ILE A 167 -25.38 -1.61 -15.05
C ILE A 167 -24.80 -0.22 -15.34
N GLY A 168 -25.30 0.46 -16.39
CA GLY A 168 -24.91 1.83 -16.72
C GLY A 168 -25.27 2.81 -15.60
N ALA A 169 -26.48 2.72 -15.06
CA ALA A 169 -26.95 3.53 -13.93
C ALA A 169 -26.13 3.24 -12.66
N TYR A 170 -25.85 1.96 -12.36
CA TYR A 170 -25.05 1.57 -11.20
C TYR A 170 -23.61 2.12 -11.26
N ARG A 171 -23.04 2.17 -12.47
CA ARG A 171 -21.73 2.81 -12.72
C ARG A 171 -21.75 4.33 -12.56
N ALA A 172 -22.86 4.99 -12.90
CA ALA A 172 -23.02 6.43 -12.73
C ALA A 172 -23.21 6.84 -11.26
N VAL A 173 -23.81 5.97 -10.45
CA VAL A 173 -24.10 6.20 -9.03
C VAL A 173 -22.92 5.85 -8.11
N SER A 174 -21.97 5.02 -8.54
CA SER A 174 -20.77 4.73 -7.75
C SER A 174 -19.80 5.92 -7.82
N PRO A 175 -19.59 6.67 -6.72
CA PRO A 175 -18.75 7.87 -6.76
C PRO A 175 -17.30 7.50 -7.08
N ARG A 176 -16.69 8.35 -7.92
CA ARG A 176 -15.26 8.39 -8.24
C ARG A 176 -14.42 8.28 -6.96
N ALA A 177 -13.31 7.56 -7.09
CA ALA A 177 -12.24 7.49 -6.10
C ALA A 177 -11.92 8.88 -5.49
N LEU A 178 -11.68 8.86 -4.17
CA LEU A 178 -11.29 9.99 -3.32
C LEU A 178 -10.18 10.83 -4.00
N PRO A 179 -10.28 12.17 -4.03
CA PRO A 179 -9.24 13.01 -4.57
C PRO A 179 -8.00 13.03 -3.64
N ASP A 180 -6.83 13.11 -4.27
CA ASP A 180 -5.49 12.91 -3.71
C ASP A 180 -4.89 14.26 -3.26
N ASP A 181 -5.63 15.06 -2.50
CA ASP A 181 -5.35 16.48 -2.26
C ASP A 181 -5.50 16.90 -0.79
N MET A 182 -4.58 16.45 0.08
CA MET A 182 -4.42 17.00 1.44
C MET A 182 -2.96 17.11 1.93
N ASN A 183 -1.95 17.38 1.08
CA ASN A 183 -0.61 17.71 1.61
C ASN A 183 0.21 18.76 0.84
N SER A 184 -0.46 19.68 0.14
CA SER A 184 0.20 20.78 -0.58
C SER A 184 0.52 22.00 0.30
N GLU A 185 0.31 21.97 1.62
CA GLU A 185 0.49 23.12 2.52
C GLU A 185 1.80 23.16 3.34
N ARG A 186 2.77 22.27 3.10
CA ARG A 186 4.08 22.32 3.82
C ARG A 186 5.22 23.09 3.15
N SER A 187 4.94 23.81 2.06
CA SER A 187 5.95 24.66 1.40
C SER A 187 5.65 26.15 1.60
N ALA A 188 5.90 26.64 2.81
CA ALA A 188 6.13 28.07 3.04
C ALA A 188 7.60 28.27 3.49
N PRO A 189 8.32 29.27 2.95
CA PRO A 189 9.69 29.54 3.34
C PRO A 189 9.74 30.16 4.75
N VAL A 190 10.49 29.56 5.66
CA VAL A 190 10.83 30.16 6.96
C VAL A 190 11.74 31.36 6.72
N ALA A 191 11.26 32.55 7.08
CA ALA A 191 12.02 33.80 7.05
C ALA A 191 13.17 33.78 8.08
N PRO A 192 14.28 34.52 7.84
CA PRO A 192 15.38 34.57 8.79
C PRO A 192 15.00 35.38 10.03
N SER A 193 15.16 34.77 11.21
CA SER A 193 14.97 35.40 12.51
C SER A 193 16.10 36.40 12.77
N ALA A 194 15.77 37.70 12.75
CA ALA A 194 16.59 38.79 13.26
C ALA A 194 16.13 39.16 14.67
N ASN A 195 17.05 39.15 15.63
CA ASN A 195 17.08 39.83 16.94
C ASN A 195 17.91 38.96 17.92
N GLY A 196 18.90 39.45 18.66
CA GLY A 196 19.45 40.79 18.76
C GLY A 196 20.72 40.70 19.61
N ASP A 197 21.80 41.28 19.09
CA ASP A 197 23.01 41.56 19.85
C ASP A 197 22.71 42.68 20.84
N VAL A 198 22.73 42.36 22.13
CA VAL A 198 22.74 43.36 23.20
C VAL A 198 23.84 42.99 24.18
N ASN A 199 25.03 43.56 23.98
CA ASN A 199 25.85 44.04 25.08
C ASN A 199 26.87 45.08 24.59
N ALA A 200 26.79 46.23 25.22
CA ALA A 200 27.44 47.50 24.90
C ALA A 200 28.91 47.57 25.43
N PRO A 201 29.68 48.60 25.03
CA PRO A 201 31.10 48.71 25.36
C PRO A 201 31.33 49.43 26.70
N SER A 202 32.39 49.06 27.42
CA SER A 202 32.97 49.90 28.48
C SER A 202 34.45 50.16 28.19
N GLN A 203 34.73 51.33 27.63
CA GLN A 203 36.03 51.98 27.75
C GLN A 203 35.95 52.96 28.92
N GLY A 204 36.97 52.92 29.78
CA GLY A 204 37.19 53.86 30.86
C GLY A 204 38.59 53.67 31.44
N ALA A 205 39.59 54.28 30.80
CA ALA A 205 40.81 54.79 31.47
C ALA A 205 40.41 55.97 32.39
N PRO A 206 41.27 56.56 33.26
CA PRO A 206 42.74 56.46 33.34
C PRO A 206 43.31 56.35 34.78
N SER A 207 44.62 56.08 34.87
CA SER A 207 45.64 56.75 35.72
C SER A 207 46.95 55.95 35.65
#